data_AF-A0A0W8CSJ1-F1
#
_entry.id   AF-A0A0W8CSJ1-F1
#
_cell.length_a   1.000
_cell.length_b   1.000
_cell.length_c   1.000
_cell.angle_alpha   90.00
_cell.angle_beta   90.00
_cell.angle_gamma   90.00
#
_symmetry.space_group_name_H-M   'P 1'
#
loop_
_entity.id
_entity.type
_entity.pdbx_description
1 polymer ?
#
loop_
_entity_poly.entity_id
_entity_poly.type
_entity_poly.pdbx_seq_one_letter_code
_entity_poly.pdbx_strand_id
1 'polypeptide(L)'
;MVSSLAAHYGDVAVAKMLTEAKKTSHATATTFINAQLTNWHIKEQSADDVFKLLRLHEKGEKLFEDSLVSTWILYVTKLNKDKASELMFKSLKTHYSDEVLAKLIVAARSDYKFRQYAVKWQDLQLVNWLNSGQTSKPGELRVIMELEKRYTSMELARMIVAAMKNGTGEMKTLASDLQELLFKHWLAKKLNPQFVVALMGTTDDWQNLKVILNYTDFYRKIEAA
;
A
#
# COMPACT_ATOMS: atom_id res chain seq x y z
N MET A 1 31.70 -21.98 -6.23
CA MET A 1 32.17 -20.80 -7.00
C MET A 1 31.50 -19.53 -6.49
N VAL A 2 30.17 -19.38 -6.59
CA VAL A 2 29.46 -18.20 -6.05
C VAL A 2 29.62 -18.04 -4.54
N SER A 3 29.57 -19.15 -3.78
CA SER A 3 29.84 -19.17 -2.34
C SER A 3 31.24 -18.63 -1.99
N SER A 4 32.26 -19.00 -2.76
CA SER A 4 33.64 -18.51 -2.59
C SER A 4 33.74 -17.02 -2.90
N LEU A 5 33.11 -16.55 -3.97
CA LEU A 5 33.06 -15.12 -4.30
C LEU A 5 32.36 -14.32 -3.19
N ALA A 6 31.24 -14.81 -2.69
CA ALA A 6 30.52 -14.16 -1.58
C ALA A 6 31.35 -14.15 -0.29
N ALA A 7 32.11 -15.22 -0.02
CA ALA A 7 33.01 -15.27 1.14
C ALA A 7 34.18 -14.26 1.04
N HIS A 8 34.69 -14.00 -0.17
CA HIS A 8 35.80 -13.07 -0.38
C HIS A 8 35.38 -11.61 -0.53
N TYR A 9 34.28 -11.34 -1.25
CA TYR A 9 33.86 -9.99 -1.63
C TYR A 9 32.60 -9.50 -0.91
N GLY A 10 31.88 -10.39 -0.21
CA GLY A 10 30.59 -10.12 0.39
C GLY A 10 29.43 -10.23 -0.60
N ASP A 11 28.27 -10.67 -0.11
CA ASP A 11 27.10 -10.92 -0.94
C ASP A 11 26.58 -9.67 -1.67
N VAL A 12 26.69 -8.47 -1.06
CA VAL A 12 26.30 -7.20 -1.72
C VAL A 12 27.13 -6.95 -2.97
N ALA A 13 28.46 -7.09 -2.87
CA ALA A 13 29.35 -6.82 -3.99
C ALA A 13 29.13 -7.83 -5.12
N VAL A 14 28.98 -9.11 -4.77
CA VAL A 14 28.66 -10.17 -5.73
C VAL A 14 27.31 -9.90 -6.41
N ALA A 15 26.27 -9.55 -5.65
CA ALA A 15 24.95 -9.27 -6.22
C ALA A 15 24.95 -8.05 -7.16
N LYS A 16 25.71 -6.99 -6.85
CA LYS A 16 25.88 -5.83 -7.74
C LYS A 16 26.63 -6.20 -9.01
N MET A 17 27.76 -6.91 -8.88
CA MET A 17 28.54 -7.38 -10.01
C MET A 17 27.70 -8.23 -10.97
N LEU A 18 26.88 -9.14 -10.43
CA LEU A 18 26.00 -9.99 -11.24
C LEU A 18 24.86 -9.22 -11.91
N THR A 19 24.32 -8.20 -11.23
CA THR A 19 23.33 -7.29 -11.83
C THR A 19 23.93 -6.49 -12.99
N GLU A 20 25.19 -6.07 -12.89
CA GLU A 20 25.88 -5.38 -13.98
C GLU A 20 26.23 -6.32 -15.13
N ALA A 21 26.72 -7.53 -14.82
CA ALA A 21 27.04 -8.56 -15.81
C ALA A 21 25.83 -8.97 -16.66
N LYS A 22 24.60 -8.84 -16.13
CA LYS A 22 23.37 -9.05 -16.91
C LYS A 22 23.23 -8.14 -18.12
N LYS A 23 23.86 -6.96 -18.11
CA LYS A 23 23.85 -6.01 -19.24
C LYS A 23 24.77 -6.45 -20.38
N THR A 24 25.80 -7.24 -20.10
CA THR A 24 26.82 -7.65 -21.08
C THR A 24 26.68 -9.11 -21.51
N SER A 25 26.36 -10.03 -20.59
CA SER A 25 26.08 -11.44 -20.88
C SER A 25 24.92 -11.95 -20.04
N HIS A 26 23.73 -11.93 -20.65
CA HIS A 26 22.49 -12.27 -19.97
C HIS A 26 22.47 -13.73 -19.47
N ALA A 27 22.92 -14.69 -20.29
CA ALA A 27 22.88 -16.12 -19.97
C ALA A 27 23.83 -16.46 -18.82
N THR A 28 25.10 -16.03 -18.89
CA THR A 28 26.10 -16.30 -17.86
C THR A 28 25.69 -15.66 -16.54
N ALA A 29 25.30 -14.38 -16.54
CA ALA A 29 24.90 -13.68 -15.33
C ALA A 29 23.67 -14.32 -14.66
N THR A 30 22.71 -14.80 -15.45
CA THR A 30 21.53 -15.50 -14.93
C THR A 30 21.89 -16.81 -14.24
N THR A 31 22.82 -17.60 -14.80
CA THR A 31 23.33 -18.81 -14.15
C THR A 31 23.96 -18.52 -12.79
N PHE A 32 24.81 -17.50 -12.71
CA PHE A 32 25.46 -17.12 -11.46
C PHE A 32 24.48 -16.55 -10.43
N ILE A 33 23.47 -15.77 -10.86
CA ILE A 33 22.40 -15.30 -9.98
C ILE A 33 21.64 -16.49 -9.40
N ASN A 34 21.22 -17.45 -10.23
CA ASN A 34 20.53 -18.65 -9.75
C ASN A 34 21.37 -19.46 -8.75
N ALA A 35 22.67 -19.56 -8.97
CA ALA A 35 23.59 -20.17 -8.02
C ALA A 35 23.67 -19.39 -6.69
N GLN A 36 23.67 -18.05 -6.74
CA GLN A 36 23.61 -17.20 -5.54
C GLN A 36 22.31 -17.43 -4.75
N LEU A 37 21.16 -17.42 -5.43
CA LEU A 37 19.85 -17.67 -4.80
C LEU A 37 19.79 -19.06 -4.15
N THR A 38 20.38 -20.05 -4.81
CA THR A 38 20.43 -21.44 -4.33
C THR A 38 21.36 -21.56 -3.12
N ASN A 39 22.49 -20.85 -3.12
CA ASN A 39 23.39 -20.78 -1.97
C ASN A 39 22.69 -20.16 -0.75
N TRP A 40 21.93 -19.07 -0.91
CA TRP A 40 21.13 -18.52 0.19
C TRP A 40 20.07 -19.49 0.69
N HIS A 41 19.42 -20.24 -0.20
CA HIS A 41 18.44 -21.26 0.17
C HIS A 41 19.07 -22.43 0.96
N ILE A 42 20.23 -22.94 0.52
CA ILE A 42 20.97 -24.01 1.23
C ILE A 42 21.43 -23.54 2.61
N LYS A 43 21.78 -22.25 2.75
CA LYS A 43 22.12 -21.63 4.03
C LYS A 43 20.90 -21.23 4.87
N GLU A 44 19.70 -21.69 4.49
CA GLU A 44 18.43 -21.47 5.18
C GLU A 44 18.14 -20.00 5.49
N GLN A 45 18.61 -19.09 4.64
CA GLN A 45 18.36 -17.67 4.82
C GLN A 45 16.86 -17.39 4.68
N SER A 46 16.30 -16.55 5.55
CA SER A 46 14.92 -16.10 5.38
C SER A 46 14.86 -14.95 4.35
N ALA A 47 13.63 -14.59 3.95
CA ALA A 47 13.40 -13.39 3.16
C ALA A 47 13.97 -12.13 3.83
N ASP A 48 13.84 -12.06 5.16
CA ASP A 48 14.29 -10.93 5.99
C ASP A 48 15.82 -10.93 6.14
N ASP A 49 16.45 -12.09 6.24
CA ASP A 49 17.92 -12.19 6.33
C ASP A 49 18.58 -11.73 5.03
N VAL A 50 18.07 -12.17 3.87
CA VAL A 50 18.59 -11.70 2.58
C VAL A 50 18.29 -10.22 2.36
N PHE A 51 17.16 -9.71 2.86
CA PHE A 51 16.84 -8.28 2.83
C PHE A 51 17.89 -7.44 3.59
N LYS A 52 18.28 -7.89 4.79
CA LYS A 52 19.35 -7.30 5.60
C LYS A 52 20.72 -7.44 4.96
N LEU A 53 21.05 -8.63 4.48
CA LEU A 53 22.32 -8.96 3.85
C LEU A 53 22.57 -8.11 2.59
N LEU A 54 21.52 -7.80 1.82
CA LEU A 54 21.60 -6.88 0.67
C LEU A 54 21.55 -5.40 1.07
N ARG A 55 21.49 -5.09 2.37
CA ARG A 55 21.41 -3.74 2.95
C ARG A 55 20.23 -2.92 2.40
N LEU A 56 19.12 -3.61 2.14
CA LEU A 56 17.90 -2.99 1.62
C LEU A 56 17.11 -2.26 2.70
N HIS A 57 17.27 -2.64 3.97
CA HIS A 57 16.66 -1.96 5.12
C HIS A 57 17.20 -0.54 5.36
N GLU A 58 18.38 -0.22 4.82
CA GLU A 58 19.04 1.10 4.98
C GLU A 58 18.60 2.11 3.91
N LYS A 59 17.71 1.74 2.98
CA LYS A 59 17.43 2.53 1.77
C LYS A 59 16.34 3.57 1.94
N GLY A 60 15.54 3.47 3.00
CA GLY A 60 14.42 4.39 3.23
C GLY A 60 13.44 4.39 2.06
N GLU A 61 12.94 5.57 1.73
CA GLU A 61 11.98 5.78 0.62
C GLU A 61 12.57 5.46 -0.76
N LYS A 62 13.91 5.39 -0.89
CA LYS A 62 14.61 5.10 -2.16
C LYS A 62 14.84 3.61 -2.42
N LEU A 63 14.18 2.73 -1.66
CA LEU A 63 14.34 1.28 -1.78
C LEU A 63 14.26 0.80 -3.24
N PHE A 64 13.22 1.20 -3.97
CA PHE A 64 12.96 0.71 -5.33
C PHE A 64 13.90 1.29 -6.40
N GLU A 65 14.71 2.31 -6.06
CA GLU A 65 15.80 2.78 -6.92
C GLU A 65 17.00 1.83 -6.88
N ASP A 66 17.13 1.00 -5.83
CA ASP A 66 18.23 0.04 -5.72
C ASP A 66 17.96 -1.21 -6.55
N SER A 67 18.84 -1.45 -7.53
CA SER A 67 18.79 -2.60 -8.41
C SER A 67 18.74 -3.96 -7.69
N LEU A 68 19.27 -4.05 -6.46
CA LEU A 68 19.31 -5.27 -5.66
C LEU A 68 17.93 -5.71 -5.16
N VAL A 69 16.92 -4.83 -5.15
CA VAL A 69 15.53 -5.21 -4.82
C VAL A 69 15.02 -6.28 -5.78
N SER A 70 15.39 -6.22 -7.06
CA SER A 70 14.98 -7.24 -8.02
C SER A 70 15.56 -8.61 -7.67
N THR A 71 16.82 -8.67 -7.22
CA THR A 71 17.48 -9.90 -6.78
C THR A 71 16.83 -10.46 -5.53
N TRP A 72 16.47 -9.60 -4.57
CA TRP A 72 15.71 -10.02 -3.39
C TRP A 72 14.33 -10.57 -3.75
N ILE A 73 13.59 -9.94 -4.66
CA ILE A 73 12.27 -10.44 -5.09
C ILE A 73 12.37 -11.81 -5.76
N LEU A 74 13.38 -12.01 -6.61
CA LEU A 74 13.65 -13.32 -7.23
C LEU A 74 13.92 -14.37 -6.15
N TYR A 75 14.68 -14.02 -5.12
CA TYR A 75 14.94 -14.91 -4.00
C TYR A 75 13.66 -15.31 -3.24
N VAL A 76 12.87 -14.31 -2.81
CA VAL A 76 11.66 -14.59 -2.03
C VAL A 76 10.62 -15.37 -2.84
N THR A 77 10.53 -15.10 -4.14
CA THR A 77 9.68 -15.87 -5.06
C THR A 77 10.15 -17.32 -5.20
N LYS A 78 11.48 -17.56 -5.20
CA LYS A 78 12.06 -18.91 -5.20
C LYS A 78 11.83 -19.64 -3.88
N LEU A 79 11.89 -18.93 -2.74
CA LEU A 79 11.63 -19.51 -1.42
C LEU A 79 10.20 -20.06 -1.32
N ASN A 80 9.22 -19.24 -1.68
CA ASN A 80 7.82 -19.66 -1.73
C ASN A 80 7.02 -18.67 -2.59
N LYS A 81 6.62 -19.10 -3.78
CA LYS A 81 5.89 -18.25 -4.73
C LYS A 81 4.54 -17.78 -4.18
N ASP A 82 3.81 -18.66 -3.49
CA ASP A 82 2.45 -18.37 -3.02
C ASP A 82 2.45 -17.42 -1.83
N LYS A 83 3.47 -17.52 -0.97
CA LYS A 83 3.68 -16.65 0.19
C LYS A 83 4.61 -15.47 -0.08
N ALA A 84 5.07 -15.28 -1.31
CA ALA A 84 6.11 -14.31 -1.64
C ALA A 84 5.74 -12.88 -1.20
N SER A 85 4.53 -12.42 -1.52
CA SER A 85 4.07 -11.08 -1.13
C SER A 85 3.99 -10.90 0.38
N GLU A 86 3.59 -11.93 1.13
CA GLU A 86 3.47 -11.89 2.59
C GLU A 86 4.86 -11.83 3.26
N LEU A 87 5.80 -12.63 2.77
CA LEU A 87 7.19 -12.63 3.24
C LEU A 87 7.88 -11.29 2.95
N MET A 88 7.67 -10.73 1.75
CA MET A 88 8.18 -9.40 1.40
C MET A 88 7.60 -8.33 2.31
N PHE A 89 6.27 -8.31 2.47
CA PHE A 89 5.59 -7.35 3.33
C PHE A 89 6.09 -7.42 4.78
N LYS A 90 6.23 -8.64 5.33
CA LYS A 90 6.74 -8.85 6.69
C LYS A 90 8.13 -8.22 6.85
N SER A 91 9.03 -8.45 5.90
CA SER A 91 10.40 -7.89 5.94
C SER A 91 10.39 -6.36 5.85
N LEU A 92 9.59 -5.80 4.94
CA LEU A 92 9.44 -4.34 4.80
C LEU A 92 8.90 -3.71 6.09
N LYS A 93 7.87 -4.31 6.70
CA LYS A 93 7.28 -3.85 7.96
C LYS A 93 8.23 -3.95 9.15
N THR A 94 9.06 -4.99 9.21
CA THR A 94 10.06 -5.13 10.28
C THR A 94 11.07 -3.97 10.30
N HIS A 95 11.38 -3.41 9.12
CA HIS A 95 12.49 -2.47 8.96
C HIS A 95 12.10 -1.03 8.66
N TYR A 96 10.87 -0.78 8.19
CA TYR A 96 10.38 0.56 7.88
C TYR A 96 9.25 0.97 8.81
N SER A 97 9.24 2.26 9.18
CA SER A 97 8.09 2.85 9.88
C SER A 97 6.84 2.80 8.99
N ASP A 98 5.66 2.84 9.61
CA ASP A 98 4.39 2.79 8.88
C ASP A 98 4.26 3.92 7.82
N GLU A 99 4.81 5.10 8.09
CA GLU A 99 4.82 6.22 7.14
C GLU A 99 5.69 5.91 5.91
N VAL A 100 6.93 5.46 6.14
CA VAL A 100 7.86 5.12 5.05
C VAL A 100 7.33 3.92 4.26
N LEU A 101 6.79 2.91 4.95
CA LEU A 101 6.17 1.75 4.34
C LEU A 101 4.98 2.14 3.46
N ALA A 102 4.11 3.04 3.91
CA ALA A 102 2.99 3.53 3.10
C ALA A 102 3.46 4.21 1.81
N LYS A 103 4.48 5.08 1.89
CA LYS A 103 5.07 5.73 0.71
C LYS A 103 5.69 4.72 -0.26
N LEU A 104 6.40 3.72 0.27
CA LEU A 104 6.96 2.63 -0.53
C LEU A 104 5.85 1.84 -1.25
N ILE A 105 4.77 1.47 -0.56
CA ILE A 105 3.65 0.75 -1.17
C ILE A 105 3.00 1.57 -2.29
N VAL A 106 2.86 2.89 -2.12
CA VAL A 106 2.36 3.79 -3.17
C VAL A 106 3.30 3.84 -4.37
N ALA A 107 4.61 4.00 -4.15
CA ALA A 107 5.62 4.00 -5.21
C ALA A 107 5.61 2.68 -6.00
N ALA A 108 5.52 1.54 -5.30
CA ALA A 108 5.46 0.21 -5.89
C ALA A 108 4.21 -0.01 -6.77
N ARG A 109 3.11 0.70 -6.52
CA ARG A 109 1.88 0.59 -7.34
C ARG A 109 2.07 1.22 -8.73
N SER A 110 2.85 2.30 -8.78
CA SER A 110 3.13 3.04 -10.01
C SER A 110 4.16 2.33 -10.90
N ASP A 111 5.01 1.47 -10.34
CA ASP A 111 5.97 0.65 -11.08
C ASP A 111 5.35 -0.71 -11.48
N TYR A 112 5.35 -1.00 -12.78
CA TYR A 112 4.79 -2.25 -13.31
C TYR A 112 5.43 -3.52 -12.71
N LYS A 113 6.71 -3.46 -12.31
CA LYS A 113 7.44 -4.60 -11.72
C LYS A 113 6.92 -4.97 -10.35
N PHE A 114 6.47 -3.98 -9.59
CA PHE A 114 6.08 -4.14 -8.20
C PHE A 114 4.56 -4.12 -7.99
N ARG A 115 3.79 -3.67 -8.99
CA ARG A 115 2.32 -3.51 -8.92
C ARG A 115 1.59 -4.74 -8.37
N GLN A 116 1.95 -5.94 -8.83
CA GLN A 116 1.30 -7.19 -8.38
C GLN A 116 1.51 -7.48 -6.90
N TYR A 117 2.66 -7.09 -6.35
CA TYR A 117 2.98 -7.23 -4.93
C TYR A 117 2.37 -6.09 -4.12
N ALA A 118 2.42 -4.87 -4.65
CA ALA A 118 1.92 -3.66 -4.01
C ALA A 118 0.44 -3.75 -3.63
N VAL A 119 -0.41 -4.31 -4.50
CA VAL A 119 -1.85 -4.52 -4.17
C VAL A 119 -1.99 -5.42 -2.94
N LYS A 120 -1.28 -6.55 -2.89
CA LYS A 120 -1.33 -7.46 -1.73
C LYS A 120 -0.67 -6.84 -0.50
N TRP A 121 0.36 -6.00 -0.65
CA TRP A 121 0.97 -5.25 0.46
C TRP A 121 0.01 -4.20 1.04
N GLN A 122 -0.82 -3.55 0.22
CA GLN A 122 -1.88 -2.65 0.70
C GLN A 122 -2.88 -3.40 1.57
N ASP A 123 -3.33 -4.57 1.11
CA ASP A 123 -4.27 -5.40 1.87
C ASP A 123 -3.65 -5.87 3.19
N LEU A 124 -2.38 -6.30 3.17
CA LEU A 124 -1.67 -6.72 4.38
C LEU A 124 -1.39 -5.57 5.34
N GLN A 125 -1.05 -4.37 4.85
CA GLN A 125 -0.89 -3.17 5.68
C GLN A 125 -2.22 -2.76 6.30
N LEU A 126 -3.31 -2.85 5.55
CA LEU A 126 -4.65 -2.59 6.05
C LEU A 126 -5.05 -3.60 7.14
N VAL A 127 -4.87 -4.91 6.91
CA VAL A 127 -5.10 -5.97 7.92
C VAL A 127 -4.22 -5.75 9.16
N ASN A 128 -2.98 -5.34 8.95
CA ASN A 128 -2.07 -5.05 10.05
C ASN A 128 -2.54 -3.86 10.90
N TRP A 129 -2.97 -2.75 10.28
CA TRP A 129 -3.55 -1.60 10.99
C TRP A 129 -4.88 -1.95 11.67
N LEU A 130 -5.66 -2.87 11.12
CA LEU A 130 -6.86 -3.41 11.76
C LEU A 130 -6.54 -4.18 13.03
N ASN A 131 -5.42 -4.91 13.06
CA ASN A 131 -5.00 -5.75 14.19
C ASN A 131 -4.21 -4.98 15.26
N SER A 132 -3.56 -3.86 14.92
CA SER A 132 -2.73 -3.09 15.86
C SER A 132 -3.51 -2.08 16.71
N GLY A 133 -4.82 -1.88 16.46
CA GLY A 133 -5.68 -1.04 17.29
C GLY A 133 -5.28 0.45 17.37
N GLN A 134 -4.37 0.90 16.52
CA GLN A 134 -3.75 2.23 16.58
C GLN A 134 -4.22 3.14 15.45
N THR A 135 -5.53 3.39 15.44
CA THR A 135 -6.06 4.74 15.32
C THR A 135 -7.23 4.80 16.31
N SER A 136 -7.58 5.98 16.84
CA SER A 136 -8.86 6.10 17.54
C SER A 136 -9.98 5.82 16.53
N LYS A 137 -10.46 4.57 16.53
CA LYS A 137 -11.59 3.98 15.77
C LYS A 137 -11.37 3.71 14.25
N PRO A 138 -10.44 2.81 13.85
CA PRO A 138 -10.21 2.44 12.46
C PRO A 138 -11.31 1.51 11.89
N GLY A 139 -12.02 0.78 12.75
CA GLY A 139 -13.09 -0.14 12.33
C GLY A 139 -14.28 0.56 11.68
N GLU A 140 -14.62 1.76 12.16
CA GLU A 140 -15.75 2.56 11.69
C GLU A 140 -15.53 3.06 10.25
N LEU A 141 -14.31 3.50 9.87
CA LEU A 141 -14.02 4.07 8.54
C LEU A 141 -13.68 3.03 7.45
N ARG A 142 -13.49 1.75 7.82
CA ARG A 142 -13.16 0.67 6.87
C ARG A 142 -14.22 0.48 5.78
N VAL A 143 -15.49 0.65 6.14
CA VAL A 143 -16.62 0.51 5.22
C VAL A 143 -16.51 1.55 4.09
N ILE A 144 -16.14 2.79 4.40
CA ILE A 144 -15.95 3.85 3.41
C ILE A 144 -14.79 3.54 2.48
N MET A 145 -13.65 3.10 3.03
CA MET A 145 -12.47 2.79 2.23
C MET A 145 -12.71 1.66 1.22
N GLU A 146 -13.49 0.64 1.58
CA GLU A 146 -13.83 -0.46 0.65
C GLU A 146 -14.80 -0.01 -0.44
N LEU A 147 -15.76 0.87 -0.12
CA LEU A 147 -16.68 1.43 -1.10
C LEU A 147 -15.97 2.39 -2.06
N GLU A 148 -15.00 3.18 -1.59
CA GLU A 148 -14.19 4.09 -2.41
C GLU A 148 -13.26 3.36 -3.40
N LYS A 149 -13.01 2.06 -3.22
CA LYS A 149 -12.31 1.24 -4.23
C LYS A 149 -13.15 1.03 -5.50
N ARG A 150 -14.48 1.12 -5.38
CA ARG A 150 -15.45 0.81 -6.45
C ARG A 150 -16.13 2.06 -7.01
N TYR A 151 -16.27 3.08 -6.18
CA TYR A 151 -16.95 4.33 -6.52
C TYR A 151 -16.06 5.51 -6.15
N THR A 152 -16.09 6.59 -6.93
CA THR A 152 -15.39 7.81 -6.49
C THR A 152 -16.06 8.35 -5.22
N SER A 153 -15.30 9.10 -4.41
CA SER A 153 -15.81 9.65 -3.14
C SER A 153 -17.08 10.50 -3.33
N MET A 154 -17.16 11.25 -4.44
CA MET A 154 -18.33 12.08 -4.78
C MET A 154 -19.51 11.25 -5.28
N GLU A 155 -19.27 10.23 -6.11
CA GLU A 155 -20.32 9.28 -6.52
C GLU A 155 -20.87 8.50 -5.32
N LEU A 156 -20.00 8.08 -4.41
CA LEU A 156 -20.40 7.42 -3.17
C LEU A 156 -21.28 8.35 -2.32
N ALA A 157 -20.89 9.61 -2.15
CA ALA A 157 -21.68 10.60 -1.42
C ALA A 157 -23.08 10.80 -2.06
N ARG A 158 -23.13 10.89 -3.39
CA ARG A 158 -24.38 11.00 -4.16
C ARG A 158 -25.28 9.79 -3.97
N MET A 159 -24.74 8.57 -4.08
CA MET A 159 -25.49 7.33 -3.86
C MET A 159 -26.03 7.23 -2.43
N ILE A 160 -25.25 7.64 -1.44
CA ILE A 160 -25.67 7.67 -0.03
C ILE A 160 -26.85 8.61 0.15
N VAL A 161 -26.78 9.84 -0.37
CA VAL A 161 -27.88 10.80 -0.28
C VAL A 161 -29.12 10.34 -1.05
N ALA A 162 -28.94 9.66 -2.19
CA ALA A 162 -30.04 9.05 -2.93
C ALA A 162 -30.75 7.96 -2.10
N ALA A 163 -29.99 7.11 -1.41
CA ALA A 163 -30.50 6.09 -0.50
C ALA A 163 -31.25 6.72 0.69
N MET A 164 -30.75 7.84 1.24
CA MET A 164 -31.43 8.58 2.31
C MET A 164 -32.80 9.16 1.86
N LYS A 165 -32.95 9.55 0.60
CA LYS A 165 -34.22 10.08 0.08
C LYS A 165 -35.21 8.96 -0.23
N ASN A 166 -34.76 7.93 -0.94
CA ASN A 166 -35.62 6.96 -1.61
C ASN A 166 -35.72 5.59 -0.91
N GLY A 167 -34.91 5.33 0.12
CA GLY A 167 -34.83 4.04 0.81
C GLY A 167 -35.95 3.78 1.83
N THR A 168 -35.99 2.54 2.33
CA THR A 168 -36.84 2.13 3.47
C THR A 168 -36.27 2.67 4.80
N GLY A 169 -37.00 2.54 5.91
CA GLY A 169 -36.58 3.08 7.22
C GLY A 169 -35.17 2.65 7.63
N GLU A 170 -34.88 1.34 7.59
CA GLU A 170 -33.56 0.80 7.93
C GLU A 170 -32.46 1.26 6.95
N MET A 171 -32.78 1.32 5.66
CA MET A 171 -31.85 1.79 4.62
C MET A 171 -31.49 3.27 4.80
N LYS A 172 -32.45 4.09 5.24
CA LYS A 172 -32.21 5.52 5.54
C LYS A 172 -31.30 5.68 6.76
N THR A 173 -31.50 4.88 7.81
CA THR A 173 -30.63 4.87 8.98
C THR A 173 -29.21 4.48 8.60
N LEU A 174 -29.04 3.36 7.87
CA LEU A 174 -27.73 2.89 7.42
C LEU A 174 -27.03 3.91 6.50
N ALA A 175 -27.78 4.55 5.60
CA ALA A 175 -27.23 5.59 4.73
C ALA A 175 -26.80 6.84 5.53
N SER A 176 -27.53 7.20 6.59
CA SER A 176 -27.13 8.28 7.50
C SER A 176 -25.83 7.97 8.24
N ASP A 177 -25.72 6.75 8.79
CA ASP A 177 -24.50 6.31 9.47
C ASP A 177 -23.31 6.30 8.51
N LEU A 178 -23.52 5.80 7.29
CA LEU A 178 -22.50 5.77 6.25
C LEU A 178 -22.10 7.18 5.78
N GLN A 179 -23.04 8.13 5.73
CA GLN A 179 -22.73 9.52 5.44
C GLN A 179 -21.84 10.15 6.51
N GLU A 180 -22.11 9.89 7.79
CA GLU A 180 -21.28 10.41 8.89
C GLU A 180 -19.86 9.85 8.83
N LEU A 181 -19.72 8.56 8.53
CA LEU A 181 -18.41 7.94 8.33
C LEU A 181 -17.65 8.54 7.15
N LEU A 182 -18.34 8.78 6.03
CA LEU A 182 -17.75 9.43 4.86
C LEU A 182 -17.23 10.83 5.21
N PHE A 183 -17.99 11.59 6.00
CA PHE A 183 -17.60 12.94 6.40
C PHE A 183 -16.44 12.97 7.40
N LYS A 184 -16.40 12.03 8.35
CA LYS A 184 -15.24 11.84 9.24
C LYS A 184 -13.99 11.52 8.43
N HIS A 185 -14.12 10.69 7.39
CA HIS A 185 -13.02 10.37 6.45
C HIS A 185 -12.57 11.60 5.65
N TRP A 186 -13.50 12.43 5.15
CA TRP A 186 -13.18 13.69 4.46
C TRP A 186 -12.45 14.68 5.39
N LEU A 187 -12.91 14.81 6.63
CA LEU A 187 -12.28 15.65 7.64
C LEU A 187 -10.85 15.18 7.96
N ALA A 188 -10.64 13.86 8.14
CA ALA A 188 -9.31 13.29 8.37
C ALA A 188 -8.34 13.58 7.21
N LYS A 189 -8.86 13.71 5.98
CA LYS A 189 -8.12 14.11 4.78
C LYS A 189 -8.02 15.63 4.59
N LYS A 190 -8.48 16.43 5.57
CA LYS A 190 -8.48 17.90 5.55
C LYS A 190 -9.26 18.51 4.37
N LEU A 191 -10.29 17.82 3.88
CA LEU A 191 -11.24 18.45 2.96
C LEU A 191 -12.07 19.45 3.75
N ASN A 192 -12.30 20.63 3.20
CA ASN A 192 -13.22 21.62 3.75
C ASN A 192 -14.44 21.76 2.82
N PRO A 193 -15.53 22.41 3.25
CA PRO A 193 -16.73 22.53 2.44
C PRO A 193 -16.51 23.20 1.07
N GLN A 194 -15.60 24.17 0.98
CA GLN A 194 -15.30 24.86 -0.29
C GLN A 194 -14.65 23.91 -1.31
N PHE A 195 -13.75 23.03 -0.87
CA PHE A 195 -13.16 22.00 -1.72
C PHE A 195 -14.21 21.00 -2.20
N VAL A 196 -15.16 20.61 -1.33
CA VAL A 196 -16.25 19.71 -1.73
C VAL A 196 -17.14 20.35 -2.79
N VAL A 197 -17.51 21.64 -2.64
CA VAL A 197 -18.25 22.39 -3.66
C VAL A 197 -17.51 22.36 -5.00
N ALA A 198 -16.20 22.63 -5.01
CA ALA A 198 -15.40 22.62 -6.22
C ALA A 198 -15.32 21.24 -6.90
N LEU A 199 -15.22 20.16 -6.12
CA LEU A 199 -15.12 18.79 -6.63
C LEU A 199 -16.47 18.23 -7.13
N MET A 200 -17.58 18.76 -6.63
CA MET A 200 -18.93 18.30 -6.97
C MET A 200 -19.46 18.93 -8.27
N GLY A 201 -18.87 20.05 -8.69
CA GLY A 201 -19.27 20.76 -9.91
C GLY A 201 -20.55 21.56 -9.70
N THR A 202 -21.59 21.30 -10.51
CA THR A 202 -22.83 22.10 -10.48
C THR A 202 -23.72 21.76 -9.29
N THR A 203 -24.43 22.77 -8.80
CA THR A 203 -25.44 22.64 -7.73
C THR A 203 -26.84 22.32 -8.25
N ASP A 204 -27.01 22.19 -9.57
CA ASP A 204 -28.32 21.91 -10.19
C ASP A 204 -28.75 20.45 -9.95
N ASP A 205 -27.79 19.56 -9.67
CA ASP A 205 -28.07 18.22 -9.14
C ASP A 205 -28.42 18.30 -7.65
N TRP A 206 -29.64 17.91 -7.31
CA TRP A 206 -30.13 17.90 -5.92
C TRP A 206 -29.28 17.02 -5.00
N GLN A 207 -28.66 15.95 -5.51
CA GLN A 207 -27.75 15.10 -4.74
C GLN A 207 -26.48 15.87 -4.42
N ASN A 208 -25.95 16.63 -5.38
CA ASN A 208 -24.77 17.45 -5.16
C ASN A 208 -25.03 18.51 -4.09
N LEU A 209 -26.13 19.26 -4.23
CA LEU A 209 -26.53 20.27 -3.26
C LEU A 209 -26.70 19.68 -1.85
N LYS A 210 -27.33 18.51 -1.75
CA LYS A 210 -27.62 17.89 -0.45
C LYS A 210 -26.37 17.36 0.25
N VAL A 211 -25.41 16.77 -0.47
CA VAL A 211 -24.11 16.39 0.09
C VAL A 211 -23.35 17.62 0.58
N ILE A 212 -23.30 18.70 -0.21
CA ILE A 212 -22.62 19.96 0.15
C ILE A 212 -23.20 20.53 1.45
N LEU A 213 -24.53 20.66 1.53
CA LEU A 213 -25.20 21.18 2.73
C LEU A 213 -24.93 20.31 3.96
N ASN A 214 -25.12 18.99 3.82
CA ASN A 214 -24.91 18.06 4.93
C ASN A 214 -23.46 18.09 5.43
N TYR A 215 -22.47 18.18 4.54
CA TYR A 215 -21.06 18.25 4.94
C TYR A 215 -20.70 19.60 5.56
N THR A 216 -21.24 20.70 5.04
CA THR A 216 -21.04 22.05 5.60
C THR A 216 -21.54 22.12 7.04
N ASP A 217 -22.72 21.56 7.29
CA ASP A 217 -23.30 21.51 8.64
C ASP A 217 -22.53 20.59 9.57
N PHE A 218 -22.06 19.44 9.09
CA PHE A 218 -21.18 18.54 9.84
C PHE A 218 -19.86 19.23 10.24
N TYR A 219 -19.21 19.91 9.29
CA TYR A 219 -17.94 20.59 9.50
C TYR A 219 -18.05 21.72 10.53
N ARG A 220 -19.09 22.56 10.42
CA ARG A 220 -19.35 23.66 11.37
C ARG A 220 -19.54 23.17 12.81
N LYS A 221 -20.21 22.03 13.01
CA LYS A 221 -20.41 21.44 14.34
C LYS A 221 -19.12 21.00 15.01
N ILE A 222 -18.12 20.59 14.21
CA ILE A 222 -16.82 20.15 14.72
C ILE A 222 -15.91 21.35 15.01
N GLU A 223 -15.93 22.40 14.19
CA GLU A 223 -15.15 23.61 14.48
C GLU A 223 -15.65 24.39 15.72
N ALA A 224 -16.94 24.23 16.06
CA ALA A 224 -17.55 24.89 17.21
C ALA A 224 -17.42 24.10 18.53
N ALA A 225 -16.81 22.91 18.52
CA ALA A 225 -16.67 22.00 19.65
C ALA A 225 -15.24 21.99 20.21
#